data_AF-A0A0U3PCA1-F1
#
_entry.id   AF-A0A0U3PCA1-F1
#
_cell.length_a   1.000
_cell.length_b   1.000
_cell.length_c   1.000
_cell.angle_alpha   90.00
_cell.angle_beta   90.00
_cell.angle_gamma   90.00
#
_symmetry.space_group_name_H-M   'P 1'
#
loop_
_entity.id
_entity.type
_entity.pdbx_description
1 polymer ?
#
loop_
_entity_poly.entity_id
_entity_poly.type
_entity_poly.pdbx_seq_one_letter_code
_entity_poly.pdbx_strand_id
1 'polypeptide(L)'
;MMETVEQTSYFLNDQQMSTKELEVFQQLEGKSVYEVIRVQQRIPLFLEDHLERLRSSAASVGMPLTVSDDILWQRIYRLISLNDVENQNIKIIWNQKKEGVLLIFFTKSVYPPKESYVSGIHTSLLKLERQDPTIKLQRADYQQTVLKAREEKNAYEVLLVDQSDYVTEGSRSNLFIVKNGQLYTSPAKNVLLGIVRKKVLEICRTQGWKVVEEHLPAAQLDEIDGAFITGTGNNVLPIHTIDELVLRSTEDPIVLTLIQKFDDLVTRYIHKHTANQSY
;
A
#
# COMPACT_ATOMS: atom_id res chain seq x y z
N MET A 1 -12.88 13.02 -1.93
CA MET A 1 -12.23 13.54 -0.71
C MET A 1 -11.07 14.40 -1.13
N MET A 2 -10.90 15.56 -0.50
CA MET A 2 -9.74 16.42 -0.72
C MET A 2 -8.48 15.73 -0.19
N GLU A 3 -7.36 15.86 -0.91
CA GLU A 3 -6.08 15.35 -0.43
C GLU A 3 -5.70 16.01 0.89
N THR A 4 -5.28 15.22 1.87
CA THR A 4 -4.72 15.77 3.11
C THR A 4 -3.24 16.06 2.86
N VAL A 5 -2.92 17.35 2.68
CA VAL A 5 -1.56 17.85 2.50
C VAL A 5 -1.06 18.35 3.84
N GLU A 6 0.05 17.79 4.31
CA GLU A 6 0.67 18.12 5.60
C GLU A 6 2.04 18.78 5.38
N GLN A 7 2.64 19.26 6.46
CA GLN A 7 3.92 19.99 6.47
C GLN A 7 3.86 21.36 5.78
N THR A 8 5.01 21.97 5.51
CA THR A 8 5.13 23.38 5.10
C THR A 8 5.30 23.56 3.60
N SER A 9 5.90 22.59 2.92
CA SER A 9 6.22 22.65 1.49
C SER A 9 5.85 21.34 0.78
N TYR A 10 5.51 21.45 -0.51
CA TYR A 10 5.35 20.33 -1.44
C TYR A 10 5.99 20.66 -2.79
N PHE A 11 6.08 19.69 -3.71
CA PHE A 11 6.49 19.93 -5.09
C PHE A 11 5.31 19.81 -6.05
N LEU A 12 5.17 20.83 -6.92
CA LEU A 12 4.35 20.82 -8.13
C LEU A 12 5.29 20.83 -9.33
N ASN A 13 5.35 19.72 -10.06
CA ASN A 13 6.33 19.48 -11.09
C ASN A 13 7.74 19.77 -10.53
N ASP A 14 8.36 20.84 -11.01
CA ASP A 14 9.73 21.24 -10.68
C ASP A 14 9.77 22.36 -9.63
N GLN A 15 8.61 22.89 -9.26
CA GLN A 15 8.46 24.04 -8.38
C GLN A 15 8.18 23.60 -6.94
N GLN A 16 8.94 24.14 -6.00
CA GLN A 16 8.60 24.07 -4.58
C GLN A 16 7.44 25.04 -4.31
N MET A 17 6.39 24.53 -3.68
CA MET A 17 5.18 25.26 -3.34
C MET A 17 4.96 25.26 -1.83
N SER A 18 4.30 26.29 -1.32
CA SER A 18 3.84 26.36 0.07
C SER A 18 2.56 25.56 0.26
N THR A 19 2.41 24.83 1.37
CA THR A 19 1.14 24.15 1.71
C THR A 19 -0.01 25.12 2.06
N LYS A 20 0.25 26.43 2.06
CA LYS A 20 -0.78 27.46 2.08
C LYS A 20 -1.45 27.68 0.71
N GLU A 21 -0.84 27.18 -0.37
CA GLU A 21 -1.29 27.30 -1.76
C GLU A 21 -1.70 25.91 -2.28
N LEU A 22 -2.97 25.54 -2.13
CA LEU A 22 -3.50 24.20 -2.41
C LEU A 22 -4.48 24.15 -3.60
N GLU A 23 -4.56 25.23 -4.38
CA GLU A 23 -5.51 25.38 -5.49
C GLU A 23 -5.34 24.26 -6.53
N VAL A 24 -4.10 23.83 -6.78
CA VAL A 24 -3.79 22.78 -7.75
C VAL A 24 -4.47 21.44 -7.42
N PHE A 25 -4.64 21.10 -6.14
CA PHE A 25 -5.27 19.86 -5.71
C PHE A 25 -6.78 19.83 -6.00
N GLN A 26 -7.41 21.00 -6.04
CA GLN A 26 -8.83 21.15 -6.37
C GLN A 26 -9.09 21.11 -7.88
N GLN A 27 -8.03 21.32 -8.66
CA GLN A 27 -8.09 21.44 -10.11
C GLN A 27 -7.65 20.17 -10.85
N LEU A 28 -7.38 19.08 -10.12
CA LEU A 28 -7.07 17.78 -10.70
C LEU A 28 -8.34 17.18 -11.31
N GLU A 29 -8.36 17.10 -12.63
CA GLU A 29 -9.46 16.50 -13.41
C GLU A 29 -8.95 15.29 -14.19
N GLY A 30 -9.84 14.37 -14.55
CA GLY A 30 -9.49 13.19 -15.32
C GLY A 30 -8.78 12.10 -14.50
N LYS A 31 -7.92 11.32 -15.16
CA LYS A 31 -7.23 10.18 -14.55
C LYS A 31 -6.01 10.64 -13.75
N SER A 32 -5.87 10.08 -12.55
CA SER A 32 -4.68 10.25 -11.70
C SER A 32 -4.18 8.90 -11.24
N VAL A 33 -2.91 8.59 -11.49
CA VAL A 33 -2.23 7.49 -10.81
C VAL A 33 -1.46 8.04 -9.62
N TYR A 34 -1.30 7.23 -8.58
CA TYR A 34 -0.69 7.72 -7.35
C TYR A 34 0.16 6.68 -6.65
N GLU A 35 1.10 7.15 -5.85
CA GLU A 35 1.87 6.36 -4.91
C GLU A 35 1.77 6.89 -3.49
N VAL A 36 1.91 6.00 -2.52
CA VAL A 36 2.06 6.35 -1.10
C VAL A 36 3.29 5.61 -0.61
N ILE A 37 4.27 6.35 -0.14
CA ILE A 37 5.60 5.86 0.26
C ILE A 37 5.78 6.23 1.72
N ARG A 38 6.13 5.25 2.56
CA ARG A 38 6.45 5.52 3.96
C ARG A 38 7.87 6.06 4.06
N VAL A 39 8.04 7.22 4.67
CA VAL A 39 9.34 7.70 5.15
C VAL A 39 9.50 7.23 6.60
N GLN A 40 10.64 6.60 6.88
CA GLN A 40 11.02 6.15 8.21
C GLN A 40 12.49 6.47 8.44
N GLN A 41 12.83 7.14 9.54
CA GLN A 41 14.19 7.62 9.82
C GLN A 41 14.80 8.42 8.65
N ARG A 42 14.00 9.32 8.06
CA ARG A 42 14.34 10.12 6.85
C ARG A 42 14.56 9.30 5.57
N ILE A 43 14.31 7.98 5.59
CA ILE A 43 14.46 7.11 4.42
C ILE A 43 13.09 6.76 3.83
N PRO A 44 12.82 7.08 2.54
CA PRO A 44 11.65 6.58 1.83
C PRO A 44 11.83 5.08 1.53
N LEU A 45 10.99 4.26 2.15
CA LEU A 45 11.09 2.80 2.08
C LEU A 45 10.71 2.27 0.70
N PHE A 46 11.54 1.37 0.17
CA PHE A 46 11.36 0.67 -1.11
C PHE A 46 11.04 1.61 -2.27
N LEU A 47 11.74 2.74 -2.33
CA LEU A 47 11.42 3.83 -3.24
C LEU A 47 11.55 3.39 -4.71
N GLU A 48 12.55 2.57 -5.02
CA GLU A 48 12.75 1.97 -6.34
C GLU A 48 11.50 1.21 -6.82
N ASP A 49 10.89 0.40 -5.96
CA ASP A 49 9.71 -0.38 -6.31
C ASP A 49 8.46 0.50 -6.47
N HIS A 50 8.36 1.55 -5.65
CA HIS A 50 7.27 2.52 -5.74
C HIS A 50 7.34 3.31 -7.05
N LEU A 51 8.52 3.78 -7.46
CA LEU A 51 8.69 4.51 -8.72
C LEU A 51 8.45 3.60 -9.94
N GLU A 52 8.93 2.35 -9.91
CA GLU A 52 8.66 1.35 -10.94
C GLU A 52 7.14 1.14 -11.15
N ARG A 53 6.39 0.98 -10.05
CA ARG A 53 4.93 0.80 -10.13
C ARG A 53 4.20 2.07 -10.56
N LEU A 54 4.66 3.25 -10.16
CA LEU A 54 4.11 4.53 -10.61
C LEU A 54 4.24 4.64 -12.13
N ARG A 55 5.42 4.37 -12.69
CA ARG A 55 5.67 4.36 -14.14
C ARG A 55 4.80 3.36 -14.86
N SER A 56 4.75 2.13 -14.37
CA SER A 56 3.96 1.06 -14.96
C SER A 56 2.46 1.42 -14.97
N SER A 57 1.95 1.93 -13.84
CA SER A 57 0.55 2.38 -13.75
C SER A 57 0.25 3.50 -14.72
N ALA A 58 1.15 4.48 -14.82
CA ALA A 58 1.00 5.63 -15.69
C ALA A 58 1.03 5.25 -17.18
N ALA A 59 1.95 4.36 -17.58
CA ALA A 59 2.01 3.83 -18.93
C ALA A 59 0.74 3.06 -19.31
N SER A 60 0.23 2.19 -18.42
CA SER A 60 -0.98 1.38 -18.66
C SER A 60 -2.24 2.21 -18.88
N VAL A 61 -2.29 3.44 -18.37
CA VAL A 61 -3.43 4.35 -18.57
C VAL A 61 -3.22 5.35 -19.70
N GLY A 62 -2.16 5.18 -20.51
CA GLY A 62 -1.84 6.05 -21.64
C GLY A 62 -1.21 7.40 -21.24
N MET A 63 -0.60 7.47 -20.06
CA MET A 63 -0.03 8.69 -19.49
C MET A 63 1.40 8.44 -18.99
N PRO A 64 2.35 8.00 -19.84
CA PRO A 64 3.70 7.68 -19.38
C PRO A 64 4.34 8.85 -18.63
N LEU A 65 5.02 8.56 -17.52
CA LEU A 65 5.78 9.57 -16.78
C LEU A 65 6.89 10.14 -17.67
N THR A 66 6.96 11.47 -17.77
CA THR A 66 7.98 12.19 -18.53
C THR A 66 9.24 12.51 -17.72
N VAL A 67 9.17 12.32 -16.39
CA VAL A 67 10.26 12.62 -15.45
C VAL A 67 11.06 11.36 -15.15
N SER A 68 12.40 11.45 -15.08
CA SER A 68 13.29 10.31 -14.76
C SER A 68 13.28 9.94 -13.26
N ASP A 69 13.73 8.73 -12.92
CA ASP A 69 13.74 8.25 -11.53
C ASP A 69 14.71 9.05 -10.67
N ASP A 70 15.87 9.44 -11.23
CA ASP A 70 16.85 10.26 -10.52
C ASP A 70 16.28 11.61 -10.08
N ILE A 71 15.49 12.25 -10.95
CA ILE A 71 14.83 13.52 -10.64
C ILE A 71 13.77 13.32 -9.55
N LEU A 72 12.97 12.26 -9.63
CA LEU A 72 11.99 11.93 -8.60
C LEU A 72 12.67 11.63 -7.26
N TRP A 73 13.78 10.90 -7.28
CA TRP A 73 14.60 10.61 -6.11
C TRP A 73 15.07 11.89 -5.43
N GLN A 74 15.71 12.78 -6.20
CA GLN A 74 16.21 14.06 -5.70
C GLN A 74 15.08 14.90 -5.11
N ARG A 75 13.92 14.97 -5.76
CA ARG A 75 12.76 15.74 -5.26
C ARG A 75 12.21 15.16 -3.96
N ILE A 76 12.10 13.85 -3.83
CA ILE A 76 11.60 13.20 -2.62
C ILE A 76 12.55 13.45 -1.45
N TYR A 77 13.85 13.25 -1.63
CA TYR A 77 14.83 13.53 -0.57
C TYR A 77 14.91 15.02 -0.25
N ARG A 78 14.81 15.89 -1.25
CA ARG A 78 14.74 17.34 -1.04
C ARG A 78 13.50 17.72 -0.23
N LEU A 79 12.35 17.12 -0.53
CA LEU A 79 11.10 17.35 0.20
C LEU A 79 11.22 16.94 1.67
N ILE A 80 11.82 15.78 1.94
CA ILE A 80 12.12 15.27 3.29
C ILE A 80 12.99 16.27 4.05
N SER A 81 14.07 16.74 3.43
CA SER A 81 15.00 17.71 4.03
C SER A 81 14.35 19.08 4.26
N LEU A 82 13.57 19.60 3.29
CA LEU A 82 12.92 20.91 3.38
C LEU A 82 11.91 21.01 4.53
N ASN A 83 11.24 19.90 4.84
CA ASN A 83 10.25 19.86 5.91
C ASN A 83 10.79 19.26 7.23
N ASP A 84 12.08 18.90 7.28
CA ASP A 84 12.74 18.22 8.42
C ASP A 84 11.93 17.02 8.97
N VAL A 85 11.44 16.17 8.07
CA VAL A 85 10.56 15.05 8.44
C VAL A 85 11.36 13.78 8.66
N GLU A 86 11.24 13.20 9.85
CA GLU A 86 11.83 11.89 10.14
C GLU A 86 10.92 10.73 9.75
N ASN A 87 9.64 10.78 10.09
CA ASN A 87 8.70 9.68 9.91
C ASN A 87 7.32 10.17 9.44
N GLN A 88 6.98 9.96 8.16
CA GLN A 88 5.67 10.32 7.60
C GLN A 88 5.49 9.71 6.20
N ASN A 89 4.26 9.55 5.73
CA ASN A 89 3.98 9.16 4.36
C ASN A 89 4.14 10.34 3.39
N ILE A 90 4.82 10.08 2.27
CA ILE A 90 4.77 10.92 1.08
C ILE A 90 3.76 10.33 0.11
N LYS A 91 2.96 11.18 -0.51
CA LYS A 91 2.08 10.82 -1.62
C LYS A 91 2.59 11.47 -2.90
N ILE A 92 2.61 10.69 -3.97
CA ILE A 92 2.89 11.16 -5.33
C ILE A 92 1.62 11.04 -6.13
N ILE A 93 1.25 12.08 -6.88
CA ILE A 93 0.15 12.03 -7.85
C ILE A 93 0.68 12.43 -9.22
N TRP A 94 0.35 11.62 -10.24
CA TRP A 94 0.58 11.95 -11.64
C TRP A 94 -0.75 12.00 -12.37
N ASN A 95 -1.08 13.18 -12.91
CA ASN A 95 -2.37 13.50 -13.53
C ASN A 95 -2.20 14.06 -14.95
N GLN A 96 -3.15 13.73 -15.84
CA GLN A 96 -3.08 14.00 -17.28
C GLN A 96 -3.20 15.48 -17.71
N LYS A 97 -3.54 16.41 -16.82
CA LYS A 97 -3.99 17.75 -17.23
C LYS A 97 -2.93 18.50 -18.07
N LYS A 98 -3.31 18.85 -19.31
CA LYS A 98 -2.66 19.66 -20.40
C LYS A 98 -1.15 19.47 -20.67
N GLU A 99 -0.30 19.39 -19.66
CA GLU A 99 1.16 19.18 -19.76
C GLU A 99 1.68 18.12 -18.77
N GLY A 100 0.79 17.49 -17.98
CA GLY A 100 1.15 16.58 -16.91
C GLY A 100 1.34 17.33 -15.59
N VAL A 101 0.62 16.88 -14.56
CA VAL A 101 0.72 17.43 -13.21
C VAL A 101 1.29 16.35 -12.30
N LEU A 102 2.51 16.57 -11.84
CA LEU A 102 3.20 15.78 -10.83
C LEU A 102 3.15 16.50 -9.49
N LEU A 103 2.53 15.89 -8.49
CA LEU A 103 2.53 16.39 -7.12
C LEU A 103 3.32 15.42 -6.24
N ILE A 104 4.23 15.94 -5.40
CA ILE A 104 4.94 15.17 -4.38
C ILE A 104 4.79 15.92 -3.05
N PHE A 105 4.11 15.33 -2.10
CA PHE A 105 3.71 16.02 -0.86
C PHE A 105 3.64 15.06 0.33
N PHE A 106 3.79 15.59 1.54
CA PHE A 106 3.50 14.83 2.76
C PHE A 106 2.00 14.70 2.98
N THR A 107 1.55 13.51 3.38
CA THR A 107 0.15 13.22 3.67
C THR A 107 -0.01 12.56 5.03
N LYS A 108 -1.25 12.55 5.51
CA LYS A 108 -1.59 11.93 6.79
C LYS A 108 -1.11 10.48 6.84
N SER A 109 -0.35 10.19 7.89
CA SER A 109 0.13 8.86 8.17
C SER A 109 -0.86 8.15 9.08
N VAL A 110 -1.42 7.03 8.61
CA VAL A 110 -2.26 6.15 9.41
C VAL A 110 -1.56 4.81 9.48
N TYR A 111 -1.04 4.50 10.67
CA TYR A 111 -0.36 3.24 10.96
C TYR A 111 -1.15 2.49 12.03
N PRO A 112 -1.26 1.16 11.94
CA PRO A 112 -1.85 0.36 13.01
C PRO A 112 -1.05 0.54 14.31
N PRO A 113 -1.72 0.66 15.47
CA PRO A 113 -1.03 0.64 16.74
C PRO A 113 -0.34 -0.71 16.95
N LYS A 114 0.69 -0.74 17.81
CA LYS A 114 1.43 -1.98 18.13
C LYS A 114 0.51 -3.11 18.58
N GLU A 115 -0.53 -2.77 19.35
CA GLU A 115 -1.55 -3.71 19.82
C GLU A 115 -2.19 -4.49 18.67
N SER A 116 -2.43 -3.86 17.50
CA SER A 116 -3.04 -4.53 16.35
C SER A 116 -2.17 -5.63 15.76
N TYR A 117 -0.86 -5.63 15.98
CA TYR A 117 0.01 -6.74 15.57
C TYR A 117 -0.03 -7.90 16.57
N VAL A 118 -0.45 -7.65 17.81
CA VAL A 118 -0.60 -8.65 18.88
C VAL A 118 -2.00 -9.24 18.90
N SER A 119 -3.03 -8.39 18.79
CA SER A 119 -4.44 -8.80 18.81
C SER A 119 -4.97 -9.19 17.44
N GLY A 120 -4.34 -8.71 16.36
CA GLY A 120 -4.91 -8.76 15.02
C GLY A 120 -6.01 -7.72 14.84
N ILE A 121 -6.42 -7.51 13.60
CA ILE A 121 -7.48 -6.56 13.22
C ILE A 121 -8.80 -7.26 12.89
N HIS A 122 -9.91 -6.52 13.04
CA HIS A 122 -11.19 -6.91 12.47
C HIS A 122 -11.27 -6.50 10.99
N THR A 123 -11.71 -7.43 10.14
CA THR A 123 -12.01 -7.19 8.73
C THR A 123 -13.40 -7.69 8.39
N SER A 124 -13.98 -7.18 7.31
CA SER A 124 -15.29 -7.62 6.81
C SER A 124 -15.27 -7.86 5.31
N LEU A 125 -16.20 -8.66 4.79
CA LEU A 125 -16.30 -8.88 3.34
C LEU A 125 -17.05 -7.74 2.65
N LEU A 126 -16.64 -7.41 1.43
CA LEU A 126 -17.30 -6.48 0.54
C LEU A 126 -17.32 -7.04 -0.89
N LYS A 127 -18.52 -7.30 -1.42
CA LYS A 127 -18.70 -7.70 -2.83
C LYS A 127 -18.42 -6.49 -3.73
N LEU A 128 -17.20 -6.41 -4.26
CA LEU A 128 -16.72 -5.31 -5.09
C LEU A 128 -15.51 -5.77 -5.88
N GLU A 129 -15.60 -5.74 -7.20
CA GLU A 129 -14.50 -6.09 -8.09
C GLU A 129 -13.80 -4.84 -8.63
N ARG A 130 -12.47 -4.81 -8.57
CA ARG A 130 -11.67 -3.70 -9.11
C ARG A 130 -11.58 -3.83 -10.62
N GLN A 131 -11.84 -2.73 -11.31
CA GLN A 131 -11.43 -2.60 -12.72
C GLN A 131 -9.92 -2.34 -12.74
N ASP A 132 -9.21 -3.02 -13.63
CA ASP A 132 -7.76 -2.93 -13.80
C ASP A 132 -6.99 -3.04 -12.47
N PRO A 133 -7.11 -4.18 -11.76
CA PRO A 133 -6.65 -4.31 -10.37
C PRO A 133 -5.15 -4.03 -10.20
N THR A 134 -4.36 -4.27 -11.24
CA THR A 134 -2.90 -4.04 -11.24
C THR A 134 -2.50 -2.57 -11.31
N ILE A 135 -3.42 -1.65 -11.62
CA ILE A 135 -3.17 -0.21 -11.77
C ILE A 135 -3.54 0.54 -10.49
N LYS A 136 -2.62 1.37 -10.00
CA LYS A 136 -2.86 2.22 -8.82
C LYS A 136 -3.55 3.54 -9.20
N LEU A 137 -4.76 3.41 -9.73
CA LEU A 137 -5.59 4.53 -10.20
C LEU A 137 -6.40 5.14 -9.04
N GLN A 138 -6.48 6.47 -8.98
CA GLN A 138 -7.34 7.19 -8.06
C GLN A 138 -8.80 7.13 -8.52
N ARG A 139 -9.66 6.59 -7.66
CA ARG A 139 -11.09 6.40 -7.93
C ARG A 139 -11.93 6.85 -6.74
N ALA A 140 -12.61 7.98 -6.89
CA ALA A 140 -13.37 8.58 -5.80
C ALA A 140 -14.62 7.76 -5.43
N ASP A 141 -15.28 7.16 -6.43
CA ASP A 141 -16.40 6.23 -6.28
C ASP A 141 -15.99 5.01 -5.44
N TYR A 142 -14.89 4.36 -5.83
CA TYR A 142 -14.33 3.21 -5.13
C TYR A 142 -13.99 3.54 -3.67
N GLN A 143 -13.31 4.67 -3.44
CA GLN A 143 -12.93 5.11 -2.10
C GLN A 143 -14.14 5.37 -1.19
N GLN A 144 -15.23 5.94 -1.73
CA GLN A 144 -16.46 6.20 -0.98
C GLN A 144 -17.18 4.90 -0.63
N THR A 145 -17.34 3.98 -1.58
CA THR A 145 -17.98 2.68 -1.34
C THR A 145 -17.24 1.88 -0.27
N VAL A 146 -15.90 1.83 -0.36
CA VAL A 146 -15.05 1.15 0.62
C VAL A 146 -15.14 1.80 2.01
N LEU A 147 -15.11 3.14 2.08
CA LEU A 147 -15.18 3.85 3.35
C LEU A 147 -16.52 3.56 4.05
N LYS A 148 -17.62 3.68 3.31
CA LYS A 148 -18.96 3.38 3.81
C LYS A 148 -19.05 1.95 4.36
N ALA A 149 -18.59 0.96 3.59
CA ALA A 149 -18.62 -0.43 4.01
C ALA A 149 -17.79 -0.69 5.28
N ARG A 150 -16.61 -0.06 5.38
CA ARG A 150 -15.77 -0.16 6.58
C ARG A 150 -16.44 0.45 7.81
N GLU A 151 -17.06 1.61 7.67
CA GLU A 151 -17.76 2.30 8.77
C GLU A 151 -18.99 1.51 9.23
N GLU A 152 -19.81 1.01 8.30
CA GLU A 152 -21.01 0.20 8.60
C GLU A 152 -20.70 -1.10 9.34
N LYS A 153 -19.53 -1.70 9.05
CA LYS A 153 -19.08 -2.94 9.69
C LYS A 153 -18.12 -2.72 10.85
N ASN A 154 -17.78 -1.46 11.17
CA ASN A 154 -16.72 -1.12 12.11
C ASN A 154 -15.40 -1.88 11.83
N ALA A 155 -15.11 -2.11 10.54
CA ALA A 155 -13.97 -2.91 10.09
C ALA A 155 -12.73 -2.05 9.92
N TYR A 156 -11.58 -2.57 10.36
CA TYR A 156 -10.29 -1.94 10.09
C TYR A 156 -9.98 -1.95 8.59
N GLU A 157 -10.37 -3.01 7.88
CA GLU A 157 -10.25 -3.12 6.44
C GLU A 157 -11.37 -3.99 5.88
N VAL A 158 -11.79 -3.73 4.64
CA VAL A 158 -12.70 -4.63 3.91
C VAL A 158 -11.90 -5.51 2.95
N LEU A 159 -12.21 -6.80 2.94
CA LEU A 159 -11.72 -7.77 1.97
C LEU A 159 -12.68 -7.83 0.80
N LEU A 160 -12.15 -7.67 -0.41
CA LEU A 160 -12.91 -7.60 -1.64
C LEU A 160 -13.24 -9.01 -2.14
N VAL A 161 -14.51 -9.22 -2.46
CA VAL A 161 -15.02 -10.43 -3.09
C VAL A 161 -15.42 -10.10 -4.53
N ASP A 162 -14.86 -10.81 -5.50
CA ASP A 162 -15.16 -10.62 -6.92
C ASP A 162 -16.55 -11.13 -7.30
N GLN A 163 -16.98 -10.96 -8.55
CA GLN A 163 -18.31 -11.41 -8.99
C GLN A 163 -18.50 -12.93 -8.92
N SER A 164 -17.42 -13.71 -8.94
CA SER A 164 -17.43 -15.18 -8.90
C SER A 164 -17.28 -15.76 -7.48
N ASP A 165 -17.43 -14.91 -6.45
CA ASP A 165 -17.37 -15.28 -5.02
C ASP A 165 -15.99 -15.73 -4.54
N TYR A 166 -14.93 -15.23 -5.17
CA TYR A 166 -13.56 -15.38 -4.67
C TYR A 166 -13.09 -14.15 -3.92
N VAL A 167 -12.44 -14.38 -2.78
CA VAL A 167 -11.76 -13.33 -2.01
C VAL A 167 -10.46 -12.98 -2.72
N THR A 168 -10.29 -11.68 -3.02
CA THR A 168 -9.16 -11.20 -3.82
C THR A 168 -8.07 -10.56 -2.98
N GLU A 169 -8.31 -9.33 -2.53
CA GLU A 169 -7.40 -8.50 -1.73
C GLU A 169 -8.19 -7.63 -0.74
N GLY A 170 -7.50 -6.90 0.13
CA GLY A 170 -8.12 -5.82 0.90
C GLY A 170 -8.34 -4.58 0.04
N SER A 171 -9.14 -3.62 0.52
CA SER A 171 -9.43 -2.42 -0.27
C SER A 171 -8.20 -1.56 -0.63
N ARG A 172 -7.19 -1.57 0.26
CA ARG A 172 -5.92 -0.84 0.08
C ARG A 172 -4.71 -1.70 0.46
N SER A 173 -4.87 -3.01 0.48
CA SER A 173 -3.88 -3.98 0.95
C SER A 173 -4.03 -5.31 0.21
N ASN A 174 -2.97 -6.11 0.14
CA ASN A 174 -3.11 -7.48 -0.39
C ASN A 174 -3.39 -8.47 0.74
N LEU A 175 -4.13 -9.54 0.44
CA LEU A 175 -4.47 -10.59 1.40
C LEU A 175 -3.53 -11.80 1.22
N PHE A 176 -3.10 -12.35 2.35
CA PHE A 176 -2.48 -13.66 2.44
C PHE A 176 -3.23 -14.53 3.44
N ILE A 177 -3.31 -15.81 3.15
CA ILE A 177 -4.00 -16.83 3.92
C ILE A 177 -3.00 -17.93 4.26
N VAL A 178 -3.07 -18.45 5.48
CA VAL A 178 -2.39 -19.67 5.90
C VAL A 178 -3.44 -20.77 5.97
N LYS A 179 -3.20 -21.87 5.28
CA LYS A 179 -4.05 -23.07 5.29
C LYS A 179 -3.18 -24.31 5.21
N ASN A 180 -3.31 -25.22 6.16
CA ASN A 180 -2.52 -26.44 6.32
C ASN A 180 -1.00 -26.17 6.24
N GLY A 181 -0.53 -25.10 6.88
CA GLY A 181 0.90 -24.70 6.88
C GLY A 181 1.43 -24.19 5.54
N GLN A 182 0.55 -23.91 4.57
CA GLN A 182 0.88 -23.36 3.26
C GLN A 182 0.32 -21.94 3.13
N LEU A 183 1.08 -21.05 2.49
CA LEU A 183 0.63 -19.69 2.17
C LEU A 183 -0.14 -19.64 0.86
N TYR A 184 -1.23 -18.90 0.85
CA TYR A 184 -2.06 -18.61 -0.30
C TYR A 184 -2.19 -17.09 -0.47
N THR A 185 -2.25 -16.62 -1.71
CA THR A 185 -2.60 -15.25 -2.05
C THR A 185 -3.22 -15.22 -3.44
N SER A 186 -4.03 -14.20 -3.74
CA SER A 186 -4.62 -14.09 -5.07
C SER A 186 -3.56 -13.94 -6.17
N PRO A 187 -3.82 -14.47 -7.38
CA PRO A 187 -2.94 -14.31 -8.53
C PRO A 187 -2.66 -12.85 -8.84
N ALA A 188 -1.39 -12.54 -9.18
CA ALA A 188 -0.93 -11.17 -9.43
C ALA A 188 -1.79 -10.36 -10.43
N LYS A 189 -2.38 -11.01 -11.44
CA LYS A 189 -3.22 -10.35 -12.45
C LYS A 189 -4.57 -9.85 -11.91
N ASN A 190 -5.00 -10.33 -10.75
CA ASN A 190 -6.31 -10.05 -10.16
C ASN A 190 -6.26 -9.03 -9.01
N VAL A 191 -5.07 -8.58 -8.61
CA VAL A 191 -4.86 -7.72 -7.44
C VAL A 191 -3.87 -6.61 -7.75
N LEU A 192 -3.80 -5.60 -6.88
CA LEU A 192 -2.74 -4.62 -6.98
C LEU A 192 -1.39 -5.29 -6.71
N LEU A 193 -0.38 -4.99 -7.52
CA LEU A 193 0.98 -5.46 -7.31
C LEU A 193 1.61 -4.69 -6.13
N GLY A 194 1.24 -5.06 -4.90
CA GLY A 194 1.69 -4.42 -3.67
C GLY A 194 3.20 -4.51 -3.48
N ILE A 195 3.84 -3.43 -3.04
CA ILE A 195 5.27 -3.44 -2.73
C ILE A 195 5.54 -4.35 -1.52
N VAL A 196 4.73 -4.26 -0.48
CA VAL A 196 4.86 -5.14 0.69
C VAL A 196 4.54 -6.59 0.33
N ARG A 197 3.55 -6.85 -0.55
CA ARG A 197 3.32 -8.18 -1.14
C ARG A 197 4.57 -8.70 -1.85
N LYS A 198 5.21 -7.90 -2.72
CA LYS A 198 6.47 -8.26 -3.40
C LYS A 198 7.54 -8.67 -2.38
N LYS A 199 7.74 -7.88 -1.33
CA LYS A 199 8.72 -8.18 -0.28
C LYS A 199 8.37 -9.43 0.54
N VAL A 200 7.10 -9.67 0.85
CA VAL A 200 6.65 -10.90 1.53
C VAL A 200 6.91 -12.13 0.67
N LEU A 201 6.60 -12.08 -0.64
CA LEU A 201 6.89 -13.18 -1.57
C LEU A 201 8.40 -13.44 -1.68
N GLU A 202 9.22 -12.39 -1.72
CA GLU A 202 10.68 -12.50 -1.68
C GLU A 202 11.15 -13.19 -0.39
N ILE A 203 10.63 -12.79 0.77
CA ILE A 203 10.93 -13.42 2.06
C ILE A 203 10.56 -14.91 2.02
N CYS A 204 9.33 -15.25 1.59
CA CYS A 204 8.88 -16.64 1.49
C CYS A 204 9.82 -17.48 0.63
N ARG A 205 10.21 -16.97 -0.54
CA ARG A 205 11.18 -17.63 -1.43
C ARG A 205 12.52 -17.88 -0.73
N THR A 206 13.04 -16.92 0.03
CA THR A 206 14.30 -17.10 0.77
C THR A 206 14.19 -18.09 1.93
N GLN A 207 13.01 -18.24 2.53
CA GLN A 207 12.75 -19.23 3.58
C GLN A 207 12.43 -20.63 3.04
N GLY A 208 12.27 -20.77 1.70
CA GLY A 208 11.81 -22.02 1.10
C GLY A 208 10.33 -22.31 1.32
N TRP A 209 9.54 -21.32 1.76
CA TRP A 209 8.09 -21.46 1.87
C TRP A 209 7.44 -21.34 0.51
N LYS A 210 6.68 -22.37 0.12
CA LYS A 210 5.87 -22.34 -1.08
C LYS A 210 4.64 -21.45 -0.83
N VAL A 211 4.43 -20.50 -1.74
CA VAL A 211 3.23 -19.67 -1.81
C VAL A 211 2.43 -20.11 -3.02
N VAL A 212 1.15 -20.40 -2.80
CA VAL A 212 0.20 -20.78 -3.84
C VAL A 212 -0.54 -19.52 -4.28
N GLU A 213 -0.38 -19.15 -5.55
CA GLU A 213 -1.12 -18.04 -6.14
C GLU A 213 -2.45 -18.56 -6.72
N GLU A 214 -3.47 -18.66 -5.87
CA GLU A 214 -4.79 -19.19 -6.20
C GLU A 214 -5.88 -18.39 -5.50
N HIS A 215 -7.04 -18.32 -6.15
CA HIS A 215 -8.21 -17.67 -5.58
C HIS A 215 -8.80 -18.51 -4.45
N LEU A 216 -9.16 -17.87 -3.32
CA LEU A 216 -9.88 -18.54 -2.24
C LEU A 216 -11.39 -18.27 -2.40
N PRO A 217 -12.25 -19.30 -2.55
CA PRO A 217 -13.69 -19.12 -2.48
C PRO A 217 -14.09 -18.54 -1.12
N ALA A 218 -14.97 -17.53 -1.09
CA ALA A 218 -15.47 -16.96 0.16
C ALA A 218 -16.15 -18.01 1.05
N ALA A 219 -16.76 -19.03 0.43
CA ALA A 219 -17.38 -20.16 1.12
C ALA A 219 -16.38 -21.11 1.82
N GLN A 220 -15.07 -20.96 1.61
CA GLN A 220 -14.01 -21.78 2.23
C GLN A 220 -13.19 -21.00 3.27
N LEU A 221 -13.66 -19.80 3.67
CA LEU A 221 -12.96 -18.99 4.66
C LEU A 221 -12.87 -19.67 6.03
N ASP A 222 -13.86 -20.48 6.39
CA ASP A 222 -13.90 -21.26 7.63
C ASP A 222 -12.88 -22.41 7.68
N GLU A 223 -12.26 -22.74 6.55
CA GLU A 223 -11.23 -23.78 6.43
C GLU A 223 -9.79 -23.25 6.58
N ILE A 224 -9.59 -21.95 6.87
CA ILE A 224 -8.26 -21.34 6.95
C ILE A 224 -7.75 -21.29 8.40
N ASP A 225 -6.43 -21.42 8.58
CA ASP A 225 -5.80 -21.40 9.91
C ASP A 225 -5.53 -19.95 10.37
N GLY A 226 -5.19 -19.08 9.42
CA GLY A 226 -4.86 -17.69 9.68
C GLY A 226 -4.85 -16.84 8.42
N ALA A 227 -4.83 -15.53 8.58
CA ALA A 227 -4.73 -14.58 7.49
C ALA A 227 -4.07 -13.27 7.95
N PHE A 228 -3.49 -12.55 6.99
CA PHE A 228 -2.92 -11.24 7.24
C PHE A 228 -3.03 -10.36 5.98
N ILE A 229 -3.08 -9.05 6.19
CA ILE A 229 -3.01 -8.08 5.10
C ILE A 229 -1.62 -7.48 4.97
N THR A 230 -1.28 -7.06 3.76
CA THR A 230 -0.01 -6.40 3.45
C THR A 230 -0.20 -5.05 2.78
N GLY A 231 0.57 -4.05 3.15
CA GLY A 231 0.51 -2.72 2.51
C GLY A 231 1.45 -1.71 3.15
N THR A 232 1.78 -0.63 2.43
CA THR A 232 2.73 0.38 2.91
C THR A 232 2.35 0.98 4.27
N GLY A 233 1.05 1.11 4.55
CA GLY A 233 0.56 1.56 5.86
C GLY A 233 0.53 0.47 6.94
N ASN A 234 0.46 -0.81 6.54
CA ASN A 234 0.15 -1.93 7.43
C ASN A 234 1.34 -2.84 7.72
N ASN A 235 2.42 -2.79 6.91
CA ASN A 235 3.45 -3.84 6.86
C ASN A 235 2.80 -5.21 6.63
N VAL A 236 3.04 -6.18 7.51
CA VAL A 236 2.39 -7.49 7.59
C VAL A 236 1.48 -7.44 8.82
N LEU A 237 0.16 -7.32 8.63
CA LEU A 237 -0.79 -7.08 9.72
C LEU A 237 -1.76 -8.26 9.87
N PRO A 238 -1.71 -9.01 11.00
CA PRO A 238 -2.59 -10.16 11.23
C PRO A 238 -4.07 -9.80 11.26
N ILE A 239 -4.91 -10.67 10.71
CA ILE A 239 -6.36 -10.57 10.80
C ILE A 239 -6.83 -11.44 11.95
N HIS A 240 -7.55 -10.86 12.90
CA HIS A 240 -8.20 -11.61 13.98
C HIS A 240 -9.58 -12.11 13.56
N THR A 241 -10.33 -11.30 12.81
CA THR A 241 -11.67 -11.68 12.37
C THR A 241 -11.97 -11.28 10.94
N ILE A 242 -12.71 -12.13 10.22
CA ILE A 242 -13.34 -11.84 8.93
C ILE A 242 -14.84 -11.98 9.12
N ASP A 243 -15.57 -10.86 9.14
CA ASP A 243 -16.93 -10.81 9.66
C ASP A 243 -16.99 -11.47 11.05
N GLU A 244 -17.78 -12.53 11.22
CA GLU A 244 -17.93 -13.28 12.48
C GLU A 244 -16.91 -14.41 12.64
N LEU A 245 -16.13 -14.73 11.60
CA LEU A 245 -15.13 -15.79 11.65
C LEU A 245 -13.92 -15.32 12.46
N VAL A 246 -13.58 -16.06 13.51
CA VAL A 246 -12.39 -15.82 14.35
C VAL A 246 -11.21 -16.67 13.85
N LEU A 247 -10.08 -16.01 13.62
CA LEU A 247 -8.83 -16.62 13.17
C LEU A 247 -7.76 -16.55 14.25
N ARG A 248 -6.83 -17.50 14.22
CA ARG A 248 -5.67 -17.56 15.14
C ARG A 248 -4.39 -17.02 14.49
N SER A 249 -4.53 -16.02 13.62
CA SER A 249 -3.42 -15.47 12.83
C SER A 249 -2.27 -14.92 13.67
N THR A 250 -2.55 -14.46 14.90
CA THR A 250 -1.53 -13.94 15.83
C THR A 250 -0.83 -15.03 16.64
N GLU A 251 -1.30 -16.27 16.54
CA GLU A 251 -0.66 -17.47 17.10
C GLU A 251 0.04 -18.30 16.02
N ASP A 252 -0.21 -18.00 14.73
CA ASP A 252 0.34 -18.74 13.61
C ASP A 252 1.86 -18.48 13.43
N PRO A 253 2.70 -19.52 13.44
CA PRO A 253 4.16 -19.36 13.33
C PRO A 253 4.63 -18.71 12.02
N ILE A 254 3.93 -18.94 10.90
CA ILE A 254 4.30 -18.36 9.61
C ILE A 254 4.02 -16.86 9.64
N VAL A 255 2.85 -16.45 10.14
CA VAL A 255 2.48 -15.04 10.26
C VAL A 255 3.45 -14.29 11.17
N LEU A 256 3.72 -14.83 12.37
CA LEU A 256 4.64 -14.22 13.33
C LEU A 256 6.07 -14.09 12.76
N THR A 257 6.54 -15.13 12.07
CA THR A 257 7.87 -15.09 11.45
C THR A 257 7.91 -14.08 10.29
N LEU A 258 6.84 -13.95 9.51
CA LEU A 258 6.77 -12.96 8.43
C LEU A 258 6.82 -11.52 8.94
N ILE A 259 6.13 -11.22 10.05
CA ILE A 259 6.20 -9.91 10.71
C ILE A 259 7.66 -9.59 11.05
N GLN A 260 8.33 -10.49 11.78
CA GLN A 260 9.71 -10.29 12.20
C GLN A 260 10.66 -10.13 11.00
N LYS A 261 10.56 -11.02 9.99
CA LYS A 261 11.41 -10.96 8.79
C LYS A 261 11.20 -9.68 7.98
N PHE A 262 9.96 -9.17 7.95
CA PHE A 262 9.68 -7.92 7.27
C PHE A 262 10.25 -6.72 8.03
N ASP A 263 10.16 -6.70 9.37
CA ASP A 263 10.79 -5.67 10.19
C ASP A 263 12.32 -5.68 10.04
N ASP A 264 12.95 -6.87 10.03
CA ASP A 264 14.38 -7.03 9.75
C ASP A 264 14.77 -6.52 8.34
N LEU A 265 13.88 -6.72 7.35
CA LEU A 265 14.08 -6.19 6.00
C LEU A 265 14.04 -4.67 5.99
N VAL A 266 13.07 -4.05 6.68
CA VAL A 266 12.96 -2.60 6.80
C VAL A 266 14.19 -2.01 7.48
N THR A 267 14.64 -2.58 8.62
CA THR A 267 15.85 -2.12 9.31
C THR A 267 17.08 -2.20 8.40
N ARG A 268 17.27 -3.31 7.68
CA ARG A 268 18.39 -3.44 6.73
C ARG A 268 18.29 -2.45 5.57
N TYR A 269 17.07 -2.20 5.05
CA TYR A 269 16.83 -1.24 4.00
C TYR A 269 17.21 0.17 4.45
N ILE A 270 16.79 0.58 5.65
CA ILE A 270 17.13 1.89 6.23
C ILE A 270 18.64 2.02 6.37
N HIS A 271 19.32 1.08 7.05
CA HIS A 271 20.77 1.12 7.25
C HIS A 271 21.55 1.26 5.92
N LYS A 272 21.16 0.49 4.90
CA LYS A 272 21.78 0.57 3.57
C LYS A 272 21.66 1.97 2.95
N HIS A 273 20.50 2.61 3.08
CA HIS A 273 20.25 3.91 2.45
C HIS A 273 20.77 5.09 3.27
N THR A 274 20.86 4.97 4.59
CA THR A 274 21.53 5.98 5.44
C THR A 274 23.02 6.05 5.12
N ALA A 275 23.69 4.90 4.95
CA ALA A 275 25.11 4.86 4.60
C ALA A 275 25.40 5.53 3.24
N ASN A 276 24.48 5.40 2.28
CA ASN A 276 24.63 5.99 0.94
C ASN A 276 24.38 7.51 0.89
N GLN A 277 23.81 8.11 1.94
CA GLN A 277 23.61 9.58 2.02
C GLN A 277 24.80 10.32 2.65
N SER A 278 25.81 9.61 3.12
CA SER A 278 26.95 10.19 3.86
C SER A 278 28.13 10.61 2.96
N TYR A 279 27.89 10.81 1.65
CA TYR A 279 28.90 11.21 0.66
C TYR A 279 28.44 12.43 -0.15
#